data_AF-A0A537QD97-F1
#
_entry.id   AF-A0A537QD97-F1
#
_cell.length_a   1.000
_cell.length_b   1.000
_cell.length_c   1.000
_cell.angle_alpha   90.00
_cell.angle_beta   90.00
_cell.angle_gamma   90.00
#
_symmetry.space_group_name_H-M   'P 1'
#
loop_
_entity.id
_entity.type
_entity.pdbx_description
1 polymer ?
#
loop_
_entity_poly.entity_id
_entity_poly.type
_entity_poly.pdbx_seq_one_letter_code
_entity_poly.pdbx_strand_id
1 'polypeptide(L)'
;MSSAVIAPVPAGAARIWIYRNDGPYEAQQRPYMWLNGHVAGIVEPNGAIYRDVPPGQYAITVDSYGVPYPNQFAEFNLGAGQEAFVKVLSMSEKVGGEFGVGTRTRFFTQLFPADAARAAISSTPFYGSR
;
A
#
# COMPACT_ATOMS: atom_id res chain seq x y z
N MET A 1 -9.07 18.46 11.64
CA MET A 1 -8.73 17.59 10.50
C MET A 1 -9.94 17.54 9.57
N SER A 2 -9.77 17.77 8.28
CA SER A 2 -10.89 17.71 7.33
C SER A 2 -11.25 16.25 7.09
N SER A 3 -12.47 15.84 7.41
CA SER A 3 -12.99 14.53 7.05
C SER A 3 -13.26 14.52 5.55
N ALA A 4 -12.42 13.84 4.77
CA ALA A 4 -12.69 13.64 3.35
C ALA A 4 -13.91 12.72 3.20
N VAL A 5 -14.94 13.17 2.48
CA VAL A 5 -16.07 12.30 2.11
C VAL A 5 -15.56 11.34 1.04
N ILE A 6 -15.50 10.05 1.39
CA ILE A 6 -15.11 9.00 0.45
C ILE A 6 -16.25 8.81 -0.55
N ALA A 7 -16.02 9.14 -1.82
CA ALA A 7 -17.00 8.94 -2.89
C ALA A 7 -17.33 7.45 -3.04
N PRO A 8 -18.55 7.06 -3.45
CA PRO A 8 -18.83 5.67 -3.81
C PRO A 8 -17.93 5.22 -4.97
N VAL A 9 -17.75 3.89 -5.11
CA VAL A 9 -17.04 3.33 -6.26
C VAL A 9 -17.84 3.64 -7.53
N PRO A 10 -17.23 4.24 -8.58
CA PRO A 10 -17.93 4.53 -9.83
C PRO A 10 -18.52 3.26 -10.47
N ALA A 11 -19.66 3.41 -11.16
CA ALA A 11 -20.30 2.29 -11.85
C ALA A 11 -19.35 1.67 -12.89
N GLY A 12 -19.23 0.34 -12.86
CA GLY A 12 -18.33 -0.41 -13.75
C GLY A 12 -16.85 -0.39 -13.33
N ALA A 13 -16.47 0.40 -12.32
CA ALA A 13 -15.14 0.39 -11.74
C ALA A 13 -15.09 -0.52 -10.50
N ALA A 14 -13.87 -0.81 -10.07
CA ALA A 14 -13.54 -1.39 -8.78
C ALA A 14 -12.61 -0.42 -8.03
N ARG A 15 -12.35 -0.65 -6.74
CA ARG A 15 -11.47 0.21 -5.94
C ARG A 15 -10.39 -0.56 -5.23
N ILE A 16 -9.17 -0.02 -5.27
CA ILE A 16 -8.06 -0.52 -4.47
C ILE A 16 -7.70 0.54 -3.43
N TRP A 17 -7.84 0.20 -2.16
CA TRP A 17 -7.32 0.97 -1.04
C TRP A 17 -5.90 0.55 -0.73
N ILE A 18 -5.02 1.54 -0.57
CA ILE A 18 -3.65 1.32 -0.15
C ILE A 18 -3.43 2.16 1.09
N TYR A 19 -2.99 1.49 2.16
CA TYR A 19 -2.77 2.16 3.43
C TYR A 19 -1.56 1.63 4.15
N ARG A 20 -1.02 2.50 4.99
CA ARG A 20 0.11 2.22 5.86
C ARG A 20 -0.13 2.90 7.19
N ASN A 21 -0.06 2.14 8.26
CA ASN A 21 -0.19 2.70 9.60
C ASN A 21 1.19 3.11 10.13
N ASP A 22 1.22 4.02 11.11
CA ASP A 22 2.45 4.34 11.85
C ASP A 22 2.72 3.34 12.97
N GLY A 23 3.96 3.32 13.44
CA GLY A 23 4.37 2.60 14.62
C GLY A 23 5.82 2.91 14.99
N PRO A 24 6.23 2.68 16.25
CA PRO A 24 7.59 3.00 16.71
C PRO A 24 8.70 2.25 15.96
N TYR A 25 8.35 1.21 15.20
CA TYR A 25 9.26 0.40 14.40
C TYR A 25 9.01 0.49 12.90
N GLU A 26 8.08 1.35 12.46
CA GLU A 26 7.76 1.54 11.05
C GLU A 26 8.74 2.52 10.38
N ALA A 27 9.18 2.18 9.17
CA ALA A 27 10.11 3.01 8.42
C ALA A 27 9.48 4.33 7.96
N GLN A 28 10.18 5.46 8.04
CA GLN A 28 9.62 6.76 7.63
C GLN A 28 9.78 7.06 6.13
N GLN A 29 10.29 6.11 5.36
CA GLN A 29 10.45 6.25 3.91
C GLN A 29 9.09 6.26 3.18
N ARG A 30 9.07 6.95 2.04
CA ARG A 30 7.89 7.21 1.21
C ARG A 30 8.07 6.57 -0.18
N PRO A 31 7.93 5.24 -0.33
CA PRO A 31 8.21 4.56 -1.60
C PRO A 31 7.12 4.87 -2.64
N TYR A 32 7.50 4.85 -3.92
CA TYR A 32 6.50 4.81 -4.99
C TYR A 32 5.78 3.48 -4.97
N MET A 33 4.47 3.54 -5.21
CA MET A 33 3.59 2.40 -5.43
C MET A 33 3.36 2.22 -6.92
N TRP A 34 3.32 0.97 -7.34
CA TRP A 34 3.07 0.59 -8.72
C TRP A 34 1.85 -0.32 -8.80
N LEU A 35 0.95 0.00 -9.73
CA LEU A 35 -0.16 -0.85 -10.14
C LEU A 35 0.16 -1.43 -11.51
N ASN A 36 0.31 -2.75 -11.60
CA ASN A 36 0.62 -3.44 -12.86
C ASN A 36 1.81 -2.81 -13.63
N GLY A 37 2.85 -2.38 -12.91
CA GLY A 37 4.06 -1.77 -13.49
C GLY A 37 3.96 -0.28 -13.80
N HIS A 38 2.86 0.40 -13.46
CA HIS A 38 2.71 1.85 -13.61
C HIS A 38 2.70 2.56 -12.25
N VAL A 39 3.43 3.67 -12.13
CA VAL A 39 3.42 4.49 -10.91
C VAL A 39 2.00 4.95 -10.63
N ALA A 40 1.51 4.60 -9.46
CA ALA A 40 0.13 4.84 -9.04
C ALA A 40 0.04 5.70 -7.77
N GLY A 41 1.16 6.02 -7.12
CA GLY A 41 1.16 6.94 -5.98
C GLY A 41 2.43 6.85 -5.15
N ILE A 42 2.43 7.58 -4.04
CA ILE A 42 3.44 7.51 -2.99
C ILE A 42 2.76 6.95 -1.76
N VAL A 43 3.41 5.99 -1.10
CA VAL A 43 2.93 5.46 0.18
C VAL A 43 3.46 6.33 1.31
N GLU A 44 2.57 7.08 1.93
CA GLU A 44 2.91 7.90 3.10
C GLU A 44 2.98 7.05 4.38
N PRO A 45 3.94 7.30 5.29
CA PRO A 45 3.84 6.86 6.67
C PRO A 45 2.52 7.36 7.26
N ASN A 46 1.79 6.48 7.95
CA ASN A 46 0.47 6.80 8.48
C ASN A 46 -0.48 7.41 7.44
N GLY A 47 -0.56 6.84 6.25
CA GLY A 47 -1.37 7.36 5.16
C GLY A 47 -2.26 6.33 4.49
N ALA A 48 -3.38 6.81 3.94
CA ALA A 48 -4.24 6.04 3.05
C ALA A 48 -4.54 6.81 1.75
N ILE A 49 -4.58 6.07 0.66
CA ILE A 49 -5.03 6.51 -0.68
C ILE A 49 -5.92 5.44 -1.30
N TYR A 50 -6.71 5.80 -2.30
CA TYR A 50 -7.39 4.82 -3.14
C TYR A 50 -7.25 5.13 -4.63
N ARG A 51 -7.40 4.07 -5.45
CA ARG A 51 -7.49 4.12 -6.90
C ARG A 51 -8.76 3.42 -7.37
N ASP A 52 -9.56 4.13 -8.16
CA ASP A 52 -10.63 3.53 -8.93
C ASP A 52 -10.05 2.95 -10.22
N VAL A 53 -10.34 1.68 -10.51
CA VAL A 53 -9.68 0.90 -11.56
C VAL A 53 -10.69 0.02 -12.29
N PRO A 54 -10.44 -0.40 -13.54
CA PRO A 54 -11.31 -1.38 -14.21
C PRO A 54 -11.28 -2.75 -13.50
N PRO A 55 -12.28 -3.61 -13.69
CA PRO A 55 -12.19 -5.00 -13.25
C PRO A 55 -11.01 -5.71 -13.92
N GLY A 56 -10.30 -6.57 -13.19
CA GLY A 56 -9.15 -7.30 -13.73
C GLY A 56 -8.22 -7.88 -12.68
N GLN A 57 -7.07 -8.36 -13.14
CA GLN A 57 -5.97 -8.83 -12.29
C GLN A 57 -5.03 -7.68 -11.96
N TYR A 58 -4.63 -7.60 -10.70
CA TYR A 58 -3.76 -6.56 -10.16
C TYR A 58 -2.57 -7.15 -9.42
N ALA A 59 -1.40 -6.59 -9.69
CA ALA A 59 -0.18 -6.72 -8.90
C ALA A 59 0.17 -5.35 -8.30
N ILE A 60 0.32 -5.30 -6.98
CA ILE A 60 0.62 -4.07 -6.24
C ILE A 60 2.04 -4.16 -5.71
N THR A 61 2.97 -3.44 -6.33
CA THR A 61 4.36 -3.40 -5.85
C THR A 61 4.69 -2.02 -5.28
N VAL A 62 5.78 -1.97 -4.53
CA VAL A 62 6.32 -0.74 -3.95
C VAL A 62 7.83 -0.78 -4.07
N ASP A 63 8.45 0.38 -4.28
CA ASP A 63 9.91 0.48 -4.29
C ASP A 63 10.47 -0.06 -2.97
N SER A 64 11.25 -1.12 -3.08
CA SER A 64 11.77 -1.87 -1.93
C SER A 64 13.23 -2.22 -2.14
N TYR A 65 13.99 -2.30 -1.05
CA TYR A 65 15.39 -2.69 -1.12
C TYR A 65 15.58 -4.17 -1.48
N GLY A 66 16.52 -4.43 -2.41
CA GLY A 66 17.01 -5.76 -2.76
C GLY A 66 16.13 -6.54 -3.74
N VAL A 67 16.46 -7.82 -3.93
CA VAL A 67 15.66 -8.75 -4.74
C VAL A 67 14.36 -9.08 -3.99
N PRO A 68 13.19 -9.09 -4.67
CA PRO A 68 11.95 -9.42 -4.01
C PRO A 68 11.93 -10.84 -3.41
N TYR A 69 11.37 -10.99 -2.21
CA TYR A 69 11.02 -12.28 -1.64
C TYR A 69 9.86 -12.93 -2.41
N PRO A 70 9.74 -14.27 -2.38
CA PRO A 70 8.53 -14.94 -2.85
C PRO A 70 7.29 -14.36 -2.16
N ASN A 71 6.26 -14.03 -2.94
CA ASN A 71 4.99 -13.45 -2.45
C ASN A 71 5.15 -12.15 -1.63
N GLN A 72 6.22 -11.38 -1.87
CA GLN A 72 6.41 -10.08 -1.22
C GLN A 72 5.30 -9.07 -1.54
N PHE A 73 4.70 -9.22 -2.73
CA PHE A 73 3.72 -8.30 -3.26
C PHE A 73 2.37 -8.98 -3.47
N ALA A 74 1.30 -8.24 -3.17
CA ALA A 74 -0.07 -8.67 -3.33
C ALA A 74 -0.44 -8.76 -4.81
N GLU A 75 -0.98 -9.92 -5.17
CA GLU A 75 -1.59 -10.18 -6.46
C GLU A 75 -3.01 -10.70 -6.26
N PHE A 76 -3.98 -10.17 -6.99
CA PHE A 76 -5.39 -10.56 -6.85
C PHE A 76 -6.26 -10.17 -8.04
N ASN A 77 -7.47 -10.73 -8.09
CA ASN A 77 -8.50 -10.37 -9.05
C ASN A 77 -9.54 -9.46 -8.41
N LEU A 78 -10.07 -8.51 -9.17
CA LEU A 78 -11.09 -7.58 -8.71
C LEU A 78 -12.20 -7.42 -9.76
N GLY A 79 -13.44 -7.63 -9.35
CA GLY A 79 -14.65 -7.44 -10.15
C GLY A 79 -15.23 -6.02 -10.03
N ALA A 80 -16.17 -5.67 -10.91
CA ALA A 80 -16.87 -4.38 -10.83
C ALA A 80 -17.63 -4.23 -9.49
N GLY A 81 -17.55 -3.04 -8.90
CA GLY A 81 -18.12 -2.71 -7.60
C GLY A 81 -17.37 -3.29 -6.40
N GLN A 82 -16.32 -4.11 -6.62
CA GLN A 82 -15.54 -4.67 -5.53
C GLN A 82 -14.48 -3.69 -5.03
N GLU A 83 -14.13 -3.85 -3.76
CA GLU A 83 -13.02 -3.15 -3.12
C GLU A 83 -11.97 -4.16 -2.64
N ALA A 84 -10.70 -3.84 -2.86
CA ALA A 84 -9.57 -4.53 -2.23
C ALA A 84 -8.85 -3.59 -1.27
N PHE A 85 -8.34 -4.14 -0.17
CA PHE A 85 -7.61 -3.39 0.84
C PHE A 85 -6.21 -3.95 0.97
N VAL A 86 -5.22 -3.12 0.67
CA VAL A 86 -3.81 -3.50 0.63
C VAL A 86 -3.07 -2.73 1.70
N LYS A 87 -2.52 -3.45 2.67
CA LYS A 87 -1.65 -2.88 3.69
C LYS A 87 -0.21 -2.91 3.19
N VAL A 88 0.49 -1.79 3.31
CA VAL A 88 1.93 -1.71 3.11
C VAL A 88 2.62 -1.88 4.46
N LEU A 89 3.42 -2.93 4.58
CA LEU A 89 4.23 -3.21 5.76
C LEU A 89 5.68 -2.86 5.47
N SER A 90 6.42 -2.47 6.50
CA SER A 90 7.86 -2.24 6.39
C SER A 90 8.64 -3.15 7.31
N MET A 91 9.85 -3.52 6.87
CA MET A 91 10.82 -4.23 7.67
C MET A 91 12.17 -3.52 7.53
N SER A 92 12.72 -3.08 8.66
CA SER A 92 14.06 -2.51 8.71
C SER A 92 15.07 -3.62 8.95
N GLU A 93 16.06 -3.73 8.08
CA GLU A 93 17.11 -4.73 8.14
C GLU A 93 18.49 -4.08 8.20
N LYS A 94 19.38 -4.68 8.99
CA LYS A 94 20.81 -4.35 8.95
C LYS A 94 21.44 -5.07 7.76
N VAL A 95 22.03 -4.30 6.86
CA VAL A 95 22.69 -4.81 5.66
C VAL A 95 24.11 -4.28 5.61
N GLY A 96 25.08 -5.17 5.46
CA GLY A 96 26.50 -4.79 5.44
C GLY A 96 27.42 -5.97 5.69
N GLY A 97 28.71 -5.67 5.80
CA GLY A 97 29.79 -6.65 5.95
C GLY A 97 31.03 -6.01 6.58
N GLU A 98 32.20 -6.58 6.29
CA GLU A 98 33.49 -6.21 6.88
C GLU A 98 33.80 -4.70 6.86
N PHE A 99 33.30 -3.98 5.85
CA PHE A 99 33.56 -2.55 5.65
C PHE A 99 32.44 -1.62 6.11
N GLY A 100 31.45 -2.13 6.84
CA GLY A 100 30.40 -1.33 7.47
C GLY A 100 29.00 -1.94 7.38
N VAL A 101 28.14 -1.50 8.30
CA VAL A 101 26.74 -1.93 8.40
C VAL A 101 25.83 -0.71 8.27
N GLY A 102 24.87 -0.79 7.33
CA GLY A 102 23.80 0.19 7.17
C GLY A 102 22.44 -0.40 7.51
N THR A 103 21.42 0.46 7.59
CA THR A 103 20.02 0.01 7.70
C THR A 103 19.31 0.24 6.36
N ARG A 104 18.58 -0.77 5.91
CA ARG A 104 17.76 -0.73 4.69
C ARG A 104 16.34 -1.13 5.05
N THR A 105 15.38 -0.63 4.28
CA THR A 105 13.97 -0.99 4.48
C THR A 105 13.50 -1.81 3.29
N ARG A 106 12.82 -2.91 3.61
CA ARG A 106 12.01 -3.64 2.65
C ARG A 106 10.54 -3.37 2.92
N PHE A 107 9.77 -3.40 1.84
CA PHE A 107 8.33 -3.18 1.90
C PHE A 107 7.58 -4.37 1.34
N PHE A 108 6.46 -4.69 1.97
CA PHE A 108 5.56 -5.76 1.56
C PHE A 108 4.18 -5.17 1.31
N THR A 109 3.46 -5.71 0.33
CA THR A 109 2.04 -5.41 0.15
C THR A 109 1.24 -6.67 0.46
N GLN A 110 0.24 -6.55 1.32
CA GLN A 110 -0.60 -7.66 1.74
C GLN A 110 -2.07 -7.30 1.63
N LEU A 111 -2.87 -8.23 1.11
CA LEU A 111 -4.32 -8.13 1.20
C LEU A 111 -4.75 -8.22 2.66
N PHE A 112 -5.71 -7.39 3.02
CA PHE A 112 -6.25 -7.32 4.36
C PHE A 112 -7.77 -7.41 4.35
N PRO A 113 -8.40 -8.07 5.35
CA PRO A 113 -9.85 -8.11 5.46
C PRO A 113 -10.46 -6.71 5.52
N ALA A 114 -11.56 -6.51 4.80
CA ALA A 114 -12.17 -5.18 4.61
C ALA A 114 -12.55 -4.51 5.93
N ASP A 115 -13.13 -5.25 6.89
CA ASP A 115 -13.56 -4.69 8.17
C ASP A 115 -12.37 -4.20 9.01
N ALA A 116 -11.29 -4.99 9.05
CA ALA A 116 -10.06 -4.61 9.74
C ALA A 116 -9.37 -3.42 9.06
N ALA A 117 -9.32 -3.42 7.73
CA ALA A 117 -8.72 -2.33 6.97
C ALA A 117 -9.48 -1.01 7.14
N ARG A 118 -10.81 -1.03 7.07
CA ARG A 118 -11.63 0.19 7.26
C ARG A 118 -11.45 0.77 8.66
N ALA A 119 -11.38 -0.07 9.70
CA ALA A 119 -11.08 0.37 11.05
C ALA A 119 -9.67 0.99 11.17
N ALA A 120 -8.68 0.44 10.46
CA ALA A 120 -7.32 1.00 10.43
C ALA A 120 -7.23 2.30 9.62
N ILE A 121 -7.97 2.41 8.52
CA ILE A 121 -7.98 3.60 7.64
C ILE A 121 -8.70 4.77 8.32
N SER A 122 -9.76 4.53 9.10
CA SER A 122 -10.52 5.60 9.76
C SER A 122 -9.70 6.42 10.75
N SER A 123 -8.62 5.85 11.29
CA SER A 123 -7.66 6.52 12.17
C SER A 123 -6.44 7.08 11.44
N THR A 124 -6.38 6.94 10.11
CA THR A 124 -5.22 7.29 9.29
C THR A 124 -5.52 8.54 8.43
N PRO A 125 -4.61 9.54 8.39
CA PRO A 125 -4.70 10.65 7.46
C PRO A 125 -4.91 10.21 5.99
N PHE A 126 -5.83 10.88 5.30
CA PHE A 126 -6.17 10.60 3.90
C PHE A 126 -5.43 11.57 2.97
N TYR A 127 -4.61 11.04 2.07
CA TYR A 127 -3.71 11.85 1.22
C TYR A 127 -4.16 11.97 -0.24
N GLY A 128 -5.27 11.36 -0.62
CA GLY A 128 -5.90 11.65 -1.91
C GLY A 128 -6.75 10.53 -2.49
N SER A 129 -7.67 10.97 -3.34
CA SER A 129 -8.56 10.19 -4.19
C SER A 129 -8.29 10.55 -5.64
N ARG A 130 -7.76 9.66 -6.46
CA ARG A 130 -7.75 9.82 -7.92
C ARG A 130 -7.88 8.47 -8.57
#